data_AF-A0A9D1DVE8-F1
#
_entry.id   AF-A0A9D1DVE8-F1
#
_cell.length_a   1.000
_cell.length_b   1.000
_cell.length_c   1.000
_cell.angle_alpha   90.00
_cell.angle_beta   90.00
_cell.angle_gamma   90.00
#
_symmetry.space_group_name_H-M   'P 1'
#
loop_
_entity.id
_entity.type
_entity.pdbx_description
1 polymer ?
#
loop_
_entity_poly.entity_id
_entity_poly.type
_entity_poly.pdbx_seq_one_letter_code
_entity_poly.pdbx_strand_id
1 'polypeptide(L)'
;MSLYDRMLNIANLNKEFIIRKAIENTKSDLDGLDYERMCLVYNWYLYENLKDMSCLAYIVDTDDLGFDYKHRFVLVPVDDSNYYLADLTYKQFGKEDEVLNKLYNDGYEMLDNEKYNYYLNKVTGTNKDITIDESLFREAKGLGK
;
A
#
# COMPACT_ATOMS: atom_id res chain seq x y z
N MET A 1 -4.77 20.17 12.40
CA MET A 1 -4.83 18.73 12.67
C MET A 1 -6.21 18.43 13.21
N SER A 2 -7.04 17.78 12.39
CA SER A 2 -8.41 17.41 12.71
C SER A 2 -8.45 16.34 13.81
N LEU A 3 -9.62 16.07 14.40
CA LEU A 3 -9.78 14.94 15.33
C LEU A 3 -9.47 13.62 14.61
N TYR A 4 -9.81 13.52 13.32
CA TYR A 4 -9.56 12.36 12.50
C TYR A 4 -8.06 12.14 12.27
N ASP A 5 -7.30 13.19 11.91
CA ASP A 5 -5.83 13.12 11.79
C ASP A 5 -5.18 12.60 13.09
N ARG A 6 -5.69 13.06 14.23
CA ARG A 6 -5.23 12.60 15.55
C ARG A 6 -5.57 11.13 15.79
N MET A 7 -6.70 10.64 15.29
CA MET A 7 -7.07 9.22 15.39
C MET A 7 -6.19 8.34 14.48
N LEU A 8 -5.80 8.82 13.30
CA LEU A 8 -4.89 8.11 12.39
C LEU A 8 -3.45 8.03 12.90
N ASN A 9 -3.07 8.90 13.85
CA ASN A 9 -1.73 8.95 14.42
C ASN A 9 -1.73 9.40 15.89
N ILE A 10 -2.43 8.68 16.76
CA ILE A 10 -2.57 9.02 18.19
C ILE A 10 -1.20 9.12 18.88
N ALA A 11 -0.25 8.30 18.45
CA ALA A 11 1.11 8.25 19.00
C ALA A 11 2.07 9.28 18.36
N ASN A 12 1.60 10.14 17.45
CA ASN A 12 2.41 11.13 16.73
C ASN A 12 3.68 10.52 16.11
N LEU A 13 3.53 9.35 15.49
CA LEU A 13 4.59 8.59 14.85
C LEU A 13 5.08 9.31 13.59
N ASN A 14 6.39 9.23 13.33
CA ASN A 14 6.95 9.54 12.03
C ASN A 14 6.66 8.37 11.07
N LYS A 15 5.58 8.46 10.31
CA LYS A 15 5.10 7.36 9.45
C LYS A 15 6.15 6.91 8.43
N GLU A 16 6.88 7.84 7.81
CA GLU A 16 7.94 7.50 6.86
C GLU A 16 9.05 6.67 7.51
N PHE A 17 9.50 7.07 8.71
CA PHE A 17 10.49 6.29 9.47
C PHE A 17 9.96 4.88 9.82
N ILE A 18 8.71 4.78 10.26
CA ILE A 18 8.09 3.51 10.62
C ILE A 18 7.96 2.60 9.40
N ILE A 19 7.51 3.13 8.25
CA ILE A 19 7.41 2.37 7.00
C ILE A 19 8.78 1.83 6.60
N ARG A 20 9.81 2.68 6.58
CA ARG A 20 11.18 2.24 6.23
C ARG A 20 11.67 1.12 7.13
N LYS A 21 11.47 1.24 8.44
CA LYS A 21 11.86 0.20 9.39
C LYS A 21 11.05 -1.09 9.24
N ALA A 22 9.74 -1.00 8.96
CA ALA A 22 8.91 -2.16 8.68
C ALA A 22 9.36 -2.89 7.39
N ILE A 23 9.77 -2.15 6.36
CA ILE A 23 10.36 -2.70 5.13
C ILE A 23 11.68 -3.41 5.42
N GLU A 24 12.57 -2.81 6.22
CA GLU A 24 13.84 -3.42 6.63
C GLU A 24 13.62 -4.73 7.38
N ASN A 25 12.72 -4.74 8.36
CA ASN A 25 12.35 -5.96 9.09
C ASN A 25 11.79 -7.03 8.15
N THR A 26 10.83 -6.66 7.28
CA THR A 26 10.20 -7.61 6.34
C THR A 26 11.23 -8.25 5.41
N LYS A 27 12.19 -7.46 4.89
CA LYS A 27 13.27 -7.99 4.06
C LYS A 27 14.20 -8.93 4.84
N SER A 28 14.42 -8.66 6.13
CA SER A 28 15.19 -9.56 7.00
C SER A 28 14.42 -10.85 7.32
N ASP A 29 13.11 -10.78 7.55
CA ASP A 29 12.26 -11.93 7.87
C ASP A 29 12.13 -12.89 6.67
N LEU A 30 12.16 -12.32 5.46
CA LEU A 30 12.00 -13.03 4.19
C LEU A 30 13.34 -13.20 3.44
N ASP A 31 14.47 -13.10 4.14
CA ASP A 31 15.79 -13.24 3.52
C ASP A 31 15.93 -14.59 2.80
N GLY A 32 16.44 -14.55 1.58
CA GLY A 32 16.58 -15.73 0.72
C GLY A 32 15.31 -16.20 0.00
N LEU A 33 14.16 -15.54 0.17
CA LEU A 33 12.97 -15.79 -0.66
C LEU A 33 13.01 -14.96 -1.95
N ASP A 34 12.52 -15.56 -3.03
CA ASP A 34 12.29 -14.85 -4.28
C ASP A 34 11.06 -13.93 -4.14
N TYR A 35 11.10 -12.76 -4.76
CA TYR A 35 10.04 -11.76 -4.69
C TYR A 35 8.99 -11.93 -5.80
N GLU A 36 9.32 -12.62 -6.89
CA GLU A 36 8.39 -12.80 -8.02
C GLU A 36 7.12 -13.54 -7.59
N ARG A 37 5.96 -12.94 -7.86
CA ARG A 37 4.62 -13.49 -7.55
C ARG A 37 4.37 -13.77 -6.05
N MET A 38 5.16 -13.15 -5.17
CA MET A 38 5.07 -13.32 -3.72
C MET A 38 4.41 -12.12 -3.03
N CYS A 39 3.60 -11.33 -3.74
CA CYS A 39 2.95 -10.13 -3.21
C CYS A 39 2.09 -10.45 -1.97
N LEU A 40 1.40 -11.59 -1.95
CA LEU A 40 0.62 -12.03 -0.79
C LEU A 40 1.47 -12.25 0.46
N VAL A 41 2.72 -12.70 0.30
CA VAL A 41 3.64 -12.98 1.42
C VAL A 41 4.36 -11.72 1.85
N TYR A 42 5.03 -11.04 0.93
CA TYR A 42 5.82 -9.83 1.23
C TYR A 42 4.95 -8.73 1.83
N ASN A 43 3.80 -8.44 1.22
CA ASN A 43 2.98 -7.32 1.67
C ASN A 43 2.13 -7.70 2.90
N TRP A 44 1.94 -8.99 3.19
CA TRP A 44 1.41 -9.46 4.49
C TRP A 44 2.42 -9.26 5.63
N TYR A 45 3.68 -9.69 5.44
CA TYR A 45 4.71 -9.47 6.47
C TYR A 45 5.00 -7.99 6.70
N LEU A 46 4.94 -7.18 5.65
CA LEU A 46 5.03 -5.72 5.76
C LEU A 46 3.88 -5.16 6.62
N TYR A 47 2.66 -5.61 6.36
CA TYR A 47 1.49 -5.20 7.14
C TYR A 47 1.63 -5.58 8.63
N GLU A 48 2.03 -6.81 8.93
CA GLU A 48 2.20 -7.25 10.33
C GLU A 48 3.33 -6.47 11.02
N ASN A 49 4.47 -6.22 10.34
CA ASN A 49 5.54 -5.37 10.87
C ASN A 49 5.08 -3.92 11.15
N LEU A 50 4.25 -3.33 10.27
CA LEU A 50 3.66 -2.00 10.50
C LEU A 50 2.74 -1.99 11.72
N LYS A 51 1.91 -3.02 11.85
CA LYS A 51 0.95 -3.20 12.95
C LYS A 51 1.64 -3.41 14.29
N ASP A 52 2.70 -4.22 14.34
CA ASP A 52 3.54 -4.42 15.54
C ASP A 52 4.19 -3.12 16.01
N MET A 53 4.46 -2.21 15.08
CA MET A 53 4.96 -0.86 15.35
C MET A 53 3.85 0.17 15.64
N SER A 54 2.62 -0.30 15.86
CA SER A 54 1.43 0.54 16.11
C SER A 54 1.13 1.54 14.98
N CYS A 55 1.53 1.22 13.75
CA CYS A 55 1.18 2.00 12.57
C CYS A 55 -0.13 1.47 11.99
N LEU A 56 -1.15 2.34 11.92
CA LEU A 56 -2.37 2.02 11.18
C LEU A 56 -2.03 1.81 9.70
N ALA A 57 -2.47 0.69 9.15
CA ALA A 57 -2.29 0.32 7.76
C ALA A 57 -3.49 -0.50 7.28
N TYR A 58 -3.68 -0.54 5.96
CA TYR A 58 -4.75 -1.29 5.31
C TYR A 58 -4.14 -2.20 4.24
N ILE A 59 -4.53 -3.47 4.25
CA ILE A 59 -4.27 -4.37 3.14
C ILE A 59 -5.32 -4.08 2.07
N VAL A 60 -4.87 -3.99 0.83
CA VAL A 60 -5.75 -3.88 -0.34
C VAL A 60 -5.39 -4.98 -1.32
N ASP A 61 -6.40 -5.72 -1.74
CA ASP A 61 -6.31 -6.74 -2.77
C ASP A 61 -7.00 -6.23 -4.05
N THR A 62 -6.34 -6.33 -5.21
CA THR A 62 -6.88 -5.81 -6.47
C THR A 62 -8.15 -6.53 -6.94
N ASP A 63 -8.39 -7.77 -6.53
CA ASP A 63 -9.64 -8.47 -6.83
C ASP A 63 -10.84 -7.91 -6.05
N ASP A 64 -10.65 -7.35 -4.86
CA ASP A 64 -11.69 -6.59 -4.14
C ASP A 64 -12.03 -5.27 -4.85
N LEU A 65 -11.06 -4.73 -5.60
CA LEU A 65 -11.25 -3.60 -6.51
C LEU A 65 -11.88 -4.03 -7.85
N GLY A 66 -12.08 -5.33 -8.05
CA GLY A 66 -12.74 -5.96 -9.20
C GLY A 66 -11.80 -6.21 -10.38
N PHE A 67 -10.48 -6.13 -10.22
CA PHE A 67 -9.53 -6.49 -11.27
C PHE A 67 -9.34 -8.02 -11.33
N ASP A 68 -9.07 -8.54 -12.53
CA ASP A 68 -8.85 -9.97 -12.73
C ASP A 68 -7.45 -10.41 -12.25
N TYR A 69 -6.47 -9.52 -12.39
CA TYR A 69 -5.12 -9.78 -11.90
C TYR A 69 -5.07 -9.58 -10.38
N LYS A 70 -4.64 -10.63 -9.67
CA LYS A 70 -4.56 -10.63 -8.20
C LYS A 70 -3.22 -10.09 -7.73
N HIS A 71 -3.27 -9.02 -6.96
CA HIS A 71 -2.12 -8.38 -6.36
C HIS A 71 -2.51 -7.77 -5.02
N ARG A 72 -1.62 -7.87 -4.04
CA ARG A 72 -1.80 -7.30 -2.71
C ARG A 72 -0.81 -6.18 -2.50
N PHE A 73 -1.24 -5.10 -1.86
CA PHE A 73 -0.38 -4.02 -1.41
C PHE A 73 -0.91 -3.41 -0.11
N VAL A 74 -0.14 -2.50 0.48
CA VAL A 74 -0.48 -1.85 1.75
C VAL A 74 -0.66 -0.35 1.55
N LEU A 75 -1.73 0.20 2.12
CA LEU A 75 -1.93 1.65 2.24
C LEU A 75 -1.77 2.08 3.69
N VAL A 76 -0.98 3.11 3.93
CA VAL A 76 -0.75 3.71 5.24
C VAL A 76 -1.32 5.13 5.23
N PRO A 77 -2.43 5.40 5.94
CA PRO A 77 -3.02 6.73 6.00
C PRO A 77 -2.08 7.71 6.70
N VAL A 78 -1.88 8.90 6.12
CA VAL A 78 -1.12 10.00 6.70
C VAL A 78 -2.05 10.99 7.38
N ASP A 79 -3.08 11.41 6.65
CA ASP A 79 -4.12 12.35 7.05
C ASP A 79 -5.44 12.06 6.30
N ASP A 80 -6.40 12.99 6.37
CA ASP A 80 -7.70 12.93 5.70
C ASP A 80 -7.66 12.67 4.16
N SER A 81 -6.53 12.86 3.48
CA SER A 81 -6.47 12.75 2.00
C SER A 81 -5.19 12.15 1.45
N ASN A 82 -4.16 11.98 2.27
CA ASN A 82 -2.85 11.49 1.84
C ASN A 82 -2.59 10.10 2.40
N TYR A 83 -2.04 9.23 1.54
CA TYR A 83 -1.65 7.87 1.88
C TYR A 83 -0.27 7.57 1.34
N TYR A 84 0.50 6.79 2.08
CA TYR A 84 1.61 6.05 1.50
C TYR A 84 1.08 4.74 0.96
N LEU A 85 1.44 4.41 -0.28
CA LEU A 85 1.39 3.05 -0.78
C LEU A 85 2.73 2.39 -0.50
N ALA A 86 2.71 1.17 0.01
CA ALA A 86 3.88 0.34 0.19
C ALA A 86 3.66 -1.04 -0.45
N ASP A 87 4.59 -1.43 -1.31
CA ASP A 87 4.57 -2.67 -2.07
C ASP A 87 6.00 -3.11 -2.38
N LEU A 88 6.46 -4.14 -1.68
CA LEU A 88 7.83 -4.66 -1.82
C LEU A 88 8.05 -5.45 -3.10
N THR A 89 6.96 -5.78 -3.80
CA THR A 89 7.00 -6.58 -5.02
C THR A 89 6.75 -5.75 -6.27
N TYR A 90 6.58 -4.42 -6.14
CA TYR A 90 6.27 -3.53 -7.27
C TYR A 90 7.31 -3.59 -8.40
N LYS A 91 8.59 -3.83 -8.05
CA LYS A 91 9.67 -3.98 -9.04
C LYS A 91 9.44 -5.08 -10.08
N GLN A 92 8.54 -6.04 -9.84
CA GLN A 92 8.22 -7.10 -10.82
C GLN A 92 7.45 -6.58 -12.05
N PHE A 93 6.83 -5.40 -11.98
CA PHE A 93 5.95 -4.87 -13.03
C PHE A 93 6.66 -4.01 -14.09
N GLY A 94 7.99 -4.05 -14.16
CA GLY A 94 8.74 -3.44 -15.26
C GLY A 94 10.13 -2.96 -14.89
N LYS A 95 10.71 -2.16 -15.79
CA LYS A 95 11.96 -1.43 -15.56
C LYS A 95 11.68 -0.12 -14.82
N GLU A 96 12.73 0.59 -14.43
CA GLU A 96 12.68 1.86 -13.69
C GLU A 96 11.47 2.73 -14.04
N ASP A 97 10.73 3.13 -13.00
CA ASP A 97 9.48 3.87 -13.11
C ASP A 97 9.68 5.31 -12.65
N GLU A 98 9.70 6.26 -13.59
CA GLU A 98 9.90 7.68 -13.25
C GLU A 98 8.71 8.29 -12.48
N VAL A 99 7.50 7.74 -12.65
CA VAL A 99 6.27 8.25 -12.02
C VAL A 99 6.18 7.77 -10.57
N LEU A 100 6.49 6.49 -10.35
CA LEU A 100 6.48 5.82 -9.05
C LEU A 100 7.90 5.43 -8.60
N ASN A 101 8.81 6.39 -8.69
CA ASN A 101 10.25 6.18 -8.51
C ASN A 101 10.63 5.78 -7.08
N LYS A 102 9.97 6.37 -6.07
CA LYS A 102 10.21 6.00 -4.67
C LYS A 102 9.63 4.63 -4.39
N LEU A 103 8.45 4.31 -4.92
CA LEU A 103 7.87 2.99 -4.77
C LEU A 103 8.77 1.93 -5.39
N TYR A 104 9.26 2.19 -6.60
CA TYR A 104 10.19 1.30 -7.28
C TYR A 104 11.45 1.10 -6.45
N ASN A 105 12.16 2.16 -6.04
CA ASN A 105 13.47 2.00 -5.38
C ASN A 105 13.39 1.60 -3.91
N ASP A 106 12.48 2.21 -3.16
CA ASP A 106 12.43 2.16 -1.70
C ASP A 106 11.28 1.27 -1.19
N GLY A 107 10.34 0.86 -2.06
CA GLY A 107 9.21 0.00 -1.71
C GLY A 107 8.01 0.75 -1.12
N TYR A 108 8.04 2.09 -1.09
CA TYR A 108 6.91 2.91 -0.69
C TYR A 108 6.91 4.29 -1.38
N GLU A 109 5.74 4.89 -1.54
CA GLU A 109 5.58 6.24 -2.08
C GLU A 109 4.29 6.89 -1.59
N MET A 110 4.33 8.20 -1.37
CA MET A 110 3.12 8.97 -1.08
C MET A 110 2.35 9.19 -2.39
N LEU A 111 1.06 8.84 -2.40
CA LEU A 111 0.24 8.91 -3.59
C LEU A 111 -0.86 9.96 -3.47
N ASP A 112 -1.20 10.56 -4.60
CA ASP A 112 -2.52 11.12 -4.88
C ASP A 112 -3.33 10.12 -5.73
N ASN A 113 -4.58 10.45 -6.06
CA ASN A 113 -5.44 9.59 -6.86
C ASN A 113 -4.89 9.34 -8.29
N GLU A 114 -4.15 10.29 -8.86
CA GLU A 114 -3.57 10.12 -10.21
C GLU A 114 -2.48 9.06 -10.19
N LYS A 115 -1.52 9.17 -9.25
CA LYS A 115 -0.48 8.18 -9.03
C LYS A 115 -1.04 6.82 -8.61
N TYR A 116 -2.12 6.80 -7.84
CA TYR A 116 -2.78 5.57 -7.44
C TYR A 116 -3.43 4.83 -8.62
N ASN A 117 -4.16 5.55 -9.48
CA ASN A 117 -4.70 4.98 -10.72
C ASN A 117 -3.57 4.53 -11.67
N TYR A 118 -2.46 5.27 -11.74
CA TYR A 118 -1.26 4.85 -12.48
C TYR A 118 -0.70 3.52 -11.94
N TYR A 119 -0.54 3.40 -10.62
CA TYR A 119 -0.12 2.17 -9.95
C TYR A 119 -1.03 0.99 -10.29
N LEU A 120 -2.35 1.16 -10.13
CA LEU A 120 -3.32 0.10 -10.40
C LEU A 120 -3.26 -0.36 -11.85
N ASN A 121 -3.18 0.56 -12.81
CA ASN A 121 -3.02 0.21 -14.22
C ASN A 121 -1.71 -0.54 -14.46
N LYS A 122 -0.60 -0.10 -13.86
CA LYS A 122 0.70 -0.77 -14.01
C LYS A 122 0.66 -2.22 -13.55
N VAL A 123 0.08 -2.47 -12.38
CA VAL A 123 0.01 -3.80 -11.75
C VAL A 123 -0.97 -4.70 -12.48
N THR A 124 -2.13 -4.18 -12.88
CA THR A 124 -3.24 -4.99 -13.39
C THR A 124 -3.35 -5.03 -14.91
N GLY A 125 -2.61 -4.15 -15.60
CA GLY A 125 -2.72 -3.94 -17.05
C GLY A 125 -4.06 -3.34 -17.50
N THR A 126 -4.89 -2.87 -16.56
CA THR A 126 -6.25 -2.39 -16.84
C THR A 126 -6.46 -1.00 -16.24
N ASN A 127 -7.03 -0.09 -17.02
CA ASN A 127 -7.47 1.21 -16.52
C ASN A 127 -8.85 1.09 -15.85
N LYS A 128 -8.90 1.46 -14.57
CA LYS A 128 -10.13 1.80 -13.85
C LYS A 128 -9.86 3.06 -13.04
N ASP A 129 -10.84 3.96 -13.02
CA ASP A 129 -10.77 5.14 -12.17
C ASP A 129 -11.34 4.79 -10.80
N ILE A 130 -10.45 4.60 -9.82
CA ILE A 130 -10.79 4.22 -8.45
C ILE A 130 -10.03 5.17 -7.52
N THR A 131 -10.75 5.85 -6.63
CA THR A 131 -10.08 6.68 -5.63
C THR A 131 -9.48 5.81 -4.51
N ILE A 132 -8.50 6.36 -3.80
CA ILE A 132 -7.91 5.67 -2.65
C ILE A 132 -8.99 5.34 -1.60
N ASP A 133 -9.87 6.28 -1.28
CA ASP A 133 -10.95 6.07 -0.33
C ASP A 133 -11.94 4.98 -0.79
N GLU A 134 -12.28 4.92 -2.08
CA GLU A 134 -13.13 3.85 -2.61
C GLU A 134 -12.51 2.46 -2.44
N SER A 135 -11.18 2.39 -2.41
CA SER A 135 -10.45 1.14 -2.20
C SER A 135 -10.50 0.68 -0.74
N LEU A 136 -10.66 1.61 0.21
CA LEU A 136 -10.73 1.32 1.64
C LEU A 136 -12.17 1.07 2.14
N PHE A 137 -13.17 1.69 1.49
CA PHE A 137 -14.54 1.72 1.97
C PHE A 137 -15.54 0.99 1.06
N ARG A 138 -15.11 0.08 0.17
CA ARG A 138 -16.02 -0.63 -0.73
C ARG A 138 -17.04 -1.53 -0.01
N GLU A 139 -16.74 -2.03 1.19
CA GLU A 139 -17.75 -2.67 2.04
C GLU A 139 -18.82 -1.67 2.56
N ALA A 140 -18.49 -0.38 2.70
CA ALA A 140 -19.44 0.64 3.17
C ALA A 140 -20.49 1.03 2.12
N LYS A 141 -20.22 0.81 0.82
CA LYS A 141 -21.23 0.93 -0.25
C LYS A 141 -22.09 -0.34 -0.41
N GLY A 142 -21.88 -1.34 0.46
CA GLY A 142 -22.62 -2.60 0.55
C GLY A 142 -23.59 -2.70 1.73
N LEU A 143 -24.05 -1.57 2.30
CA LEU A 143 -25.28 -1.56 3.11
C LEU A 143 -26.49 -1.74 2.21
N GLY A 144 -26.78 -3.00 1.85
CA GLY A 144 -28.02 -3.40 1.16
C GLY A 144 -27.88 -4.57 0.21
N LYS A 145 -27.67 -5.77 0.75
CA LYS A 145 -28.43 -6.94 0.28
C LYS A 145 -29.29 -7.43 1.43
#